data_AF-A0A7X7E094-F1
#
_entry.id   AF-A0A7X7E094-F1
#
_cell.length_a   1.000
_cell.length_b   1.000
_cell.length_c   1.000
_cell.angle_alpha   90.00
_cell.angle_beta   90.00
_cell.angle_gamma   90.00
#
_symmetry.space_group_name_H-M   'P 1'
#
loop_
_entity.id
_entity.type
_entity.pdbx_description
1 polymer ?
#
loop_
_entity_poly.entity_id
_entity_poly.type
_entity_poly.pdbx_seq_one_letter_code
_entity_poly.pdbx_strand_id
1 'polypeptide(L)'
;MSVEITEDPIPQAVKEFLVVFKEDLAGVSFPDVSVEILEKLSEEIHDKTVQLQEALALVSAAQEALENAQNELIQKANRGLAYAKVFAEGKDELAEKLSRLSLGKPGRAPKKNSGEQPEPKRSRTRKNDVSAQEEPAA
;
A
#
# COMPACT_ATOMS: atom_id res chain seq x y z
N MET A 1 -7.83 -1.26 -2.49
CA MET A 1 -9.25 -0.97 -2.17
C MET A 1 -9.22 0.20 -1.21
N SER A 2 -9.51 1.40 -1.70
CA SER A 2 -9.57 2.60 -0.87
C SER A 2 -10.89 2.54 -0.12
N VAL A 3 -10.84 2.23 1.18
CA VAL A 3 -12.01 2.39 2.03
C VAL A 3 -12.07 3.87 2.36
N GLU A 4 -12.67 4.64 1.46
CA GLU A 4 -13.10 5.99 1.79
C GLU A 4 -14.26 5.86 2.78
N ILE A 5 -13.94 5.90 4.07
CA ILE A 5 -14.92 6.16 5.12
C ILE A 5 -15.23 7.65 5.05
N THR A 6 -15.92 8.06 3.98
CA THR A 6 -16.65 9.33 3.89
C THR A 6 -18.08 9.12 4.42
N GLU A 7 -18.32 8.02 5.15
CA GLU A 7 -19.49 7.84 5.96
C GLU A 7 -19.15 8.38 7.34
N ASP A 8 -19.65 9.57 7.63
CA ASP A 8 -19.77 10.03 9.01
C ASP A 8 -20.28 8.88 9.88
N PRO A 9 -19.57 8.51 10.97
CA PRO A 9 -19.90 7.32 11.75
C PRO A 9 -21.23 7.47 12.51
N ILE A 10 -21.81 8.67 12.49
CA ILE A 10 -23.09 9.01 13.10
C ILE A 10 -24.09 9.30 11.98
N PRO A 11 -25.24 8.60 11.93
CA PRO A 11 -26.27 8.85 10.93
C PRO A 11 -26.75 10.29 10.94
N GLN A 12 -26.98 10.85 9.75
CA GLN A 12 -27.43 12.25 9.60
C GLN A 12 -28.70 12.57 10.40
N ALA A 13 -29.65 11.64 10.45
CA ALA A 13 -30.88 11.78 11.25
C ALA A 13 -30.60 11.96 12.75
N VAL A 14 -29.54 11.35 13.29
CA VAL A 14 -29.15 11.50 14.69
C VAL A 14 -28.50 12.87 14.93
N LYS A 15 -27.72 13.37 13.97
CA LYS A 15 -27.16 14.73 14.03
C LYS A 15 -28.25 15.80 13.98
N GLU A 16 -29.23 15.64 13.09
CA GLU A 16 -30.39 16.53 13.01
C GLU A 16 -31.22 16.49 14.29
N PHE A 17 -31.44 15.29 14.86
CA PHE A 17 -32.06 15.14 16.17
C PHE A 17 -31.28 15.86 17.26
N LEU A 18 -29.94 15.80 17.28
CA LEU A 18 -29.11 16.52 18.25
C LEU A 18 -29.27 18.05 18.14
N VAL A 19 -29.41 18.58 16.93
CA VAL A 19 -29.65 20.02 16.71
C VAL A 19 -31.02 20.42 17.27
N VAL A 20 -32.08 19.70 16.90
CA VAL A 20 -33.44 19.95 17.42
C VAL A 20 -33.50 19.79 18.94
N PHE A 21 -32.80 18.79 19.48
CA PHE A 21 -32.76 18.53 20.91
C PHE A 21 -32.04 19.66 21.68
N LYS A 22 -30.98 20.23 21.09
CA LYS A 22 -30.28 21.40 21.64
C LYS A 22 -31.06 22.70 21.54
N GLU A 23 -31.83 22.91 20.48
CA GLU A 23 -32.54 24.17 20.23
C GLU A 23 -33.91 24.22 20.91
N ASP A 24 -34.74 23.18 20.74
CA ASP A 24 -36.13 23.18 21.17
C ASP A 24 -36.37 22.42 22.49
N LEU A 25 -35.49 21.48 22.85
CA LEU A 25 -35.67 20.60 24.00
C LEU A 25 -34.65 20.81 25.12
N ALA A 26 -33.79 21.83 25.03
CA ALA A 26 -32.78 22.14 26.06
C ALA A 26 -33.38 22.44 27.45
N GLY A 27 -34.65 22.86 27.51
CA GLY A 27 -35.37 23.09 28.76
C GLY A 27 -36.00 21.83 29.39
N VAL A 28 -35.97 20.68 28.69
CA VAL A 28 -36.60 19.43 29.14
C VAL A 28 -35.52 18.45 29.55
N SER A 29 -35.47 18.11 30.84
CA SER A 29 -34.59 17.07 31.36
C SER A 29 -35.29 15.72 31.29
N PHE A 30 -34.87 14.89 30.34
CA PHE A 30 -35.26 13.49 30.30
C PHE A 30 -34.27 12.66 31.13
N PRO A 31 -34.74 11.68 31.90
CA PRO A 31 -33.82 10.74 32.56
C PRO A 31 -33.02 9.98 31.51
N ASP A 32 -31.70 9.89 31.71
CA ASP A 32 -30.71 9.25 30.84
C ASP A 32 -30.49 9.90 29.45
N VAL A 33 -31.22 10.95 29.10
CA VAL A 33 -31.08 11.63 27.80
C VAL A 33 -30.92 13.13 28.01
N SER A 34 -29.66 13.57 28.00
CA SER A 34 -29.28 14.99 28.01
C SER A 34 -28.39 15.30 26.81
N VAL A 35 -28.30 16.58 26.46
CA VAL A 35 -27.38 17.07 25.43
C VAL A 35 -25.96 16.60 25.73
N GLU A 36 -25.52 16.70 26.98
CA GLU A 36 -24.18 16.28 27.42
C GLU A 36 -23.94 14.78 27.20
N ILE A 37 -24.93 13.93 27.51
CA ILE A 37 -24.81 12.48 27.31
C ILE A 37 -24.71 12.15 25.82
N LEU A 38 -25.53 12.78 24.99
CA LEU A 38 -25.55 12.52 23.56
C LEU A 38 -24.29 13.06 22.85
N GLU A 39 -23.77 14.21 23.26
CA GLU A 39 -22.48 14.73 22.78
C GLU A 39 -21.34 13.80 23.18
N LYS A 40 -21.30 13.34 24.43
CA LYS A 40 -20.28 12.41 24.90
C LYS A 40 -20.31 11.09 24.12
N LEU A 41 -21.50 10.56 23.82
CA LEU A 41 -21.64 9.36 22.99
C LEU A 41 -21.18 9.61 21.54
N SER A 42 -21.45 10.80 20.99
CA SER A 42 -20.97 11.22 19.67
C SER A 42 -19.44 11.27 19.63
N GLU A 43 -18.80 11.88 20.63
CA GLU A 43 -17.35 11.91 20.78
C GLU A 43 -16.77 10.49 20.91
N GLU A 44 -17.38 9.64 21.73
CA GLU A 44 -16.94 8.25 21.90
C GLU A 44 -17.02 7.44 20.60
N ILE A 45 -18.04 7.67 19.77
CA ILE A 45 -18.15 7.06 18.44
C ILE A 45 -17.02 7.52 17.52
N HIS A 46 -16.69 8.81 17.54
CA HIS A 46 -15.56 9.34 16.77
C HIS A 46 -14.23 8.73 17.22
N ASP A 47 -13.96 8.68 18.52
CA ASP A 47 -12.74 8.08 19.08
C ASP A 47 -12.61 6.60 18.69
N LYS A 48 -13.71 5.84 18.79
CA LYS A 48 -13.73 4.43 18.36
C LYS A 48 -13.50 4.28 16.86
N THR A 49 -13.98 5.23 16.05
CA THR A 49 -13.76 5.22 14.60
C THR A 49 -12.29 5.44 14.27
N VAL A 50 -11.61 6.36 14.96
CA VAL A 50 -10.16 6.58 14.82
C VAL A 50 -9.39 5.32 15.21
N GLN A 51 -9.70 4.71 16.36
CA GLN A 51 -9.06 3.46 16.79
C GLN A 51 -9.27 2.32 15.79
N LEU A 52 -10.47 2.22 15.19
CA LEU A 52 -10.76 1.23 14.15
C LEU A 52 -9.93 1.49 12.89
N GLN A 53 -9.79 2.75 12.45
CA GLN A 53 -8.96 3.11 11.31
C GLN A 53 -7.48 2.75 11.54
N GLU A 54 -6.94 3.05 12.73
CA GLU A 54 -5.59 2.66 13.11
C GLU A 54 -5.39 1.14 13.11
N ALA A 55 -6.34 0.40 13.69
CA ALA A 55 -6.30 -1.06 13.70
C ALA A 55 -6.36 -1.65 12.28
N LEU A 56 -7.19 -1.09 11.40
CA LEU A 56 -7.26 -1.52 10.00
C LEU A 56 -5.96 -1.23 9.23
N ALA A 57 -5.29 -0.11 9.52
CA ALA A 57 -3.98 0.17 8.95
C ALA A 57 -2.93 -0.86 9.38
N LEU A 58 -2.93 -1.25 10.66
CA LEU A 58 -2.06 -2.32 11.18
C LEU A 58 -2.36 -3.68 10.53
N VAL A 59 -3.65 -4.02 10.36
CA VAL A 59 -4.07 -5.26 9.68
C VAL A 59 -3.57 -5.27 8.24
N SER A 60 -3.73 -4.16 7.51
CA SER A 60 -3.23 -4.04 6.14
C SER A 60 -1.72 -4.24 6.06
N ALA A 61 -0.96 -3.62 6.97
CA ALA A 61 0.49 -3.79 7.02
C ALA A 61 0.91 -5.23 7.36
N ALA A 62 0.21 -5.89 8.29
CA ALA A 62 0.46 -7.28 8.64
C ALA A 62 0.17 -8.24 7.47
N GLN A 63 -0.89 -7.98 6.69
CA GLN A 63 -1.22 -8.75 5.49
C GLN A 63 -0.12 -8.63 4.43
N GLU A 64 0.37 -7.42 4.17
CA GLU A 64 1.47 -7.21 3.22
C GLU A 64 2.76 -7.89 3.68
N ALA A 65 3.09 -7.80 4.97
CA ALA A 65 4.26 -8.48 5.54
C ALA A 65 4.15 -10.01 5.41
N LEU A 66 2.96 -10.57 5.64
CA LEU A 66 2.69 -12.00 5.47
C LEU A 66 2.86 -12.43 4.02
N GLU A 67 2.28 -11.69 3.08
CA GLU A 67 2.41 -11.99 1.65
C GLU A 67 3.88 -11.94 1.19
N ASN A 68 4.63 -10.94 1.64
CA ASN A 68 6.05 -10.81 1.36
C ASN A 68 6.86 -12.01 1.89
N ALA A 69 6.61 -12.42 3.14
CA ALA A 69 7.28 -13.56 3.74
C ALA A 69 6.95 -14.88 3.02
N GLN A 70 5.68 -15.07 2.63
CA GLN A 70 5.25 -16.23 1.85
C GLN A 70 5.92 -16.26 0.47
N ASN A 71 5.99 -15.12 -0.22
CA ASN A 71 6.65 -15.01 -1.51
C ASN A 71 8.16 -15.30 -1.41
N GLU A 72 8.83 -14.79 -0.38
CA GLU A 72 10.25 -15.08 -0.16
C GLU A 72 10.49 -16.58 0.09
N LEU A 73 9.64 -17.20 0.91
CA LEU A 73 9.70 -18.64 1.16
C LEU A 73 9.52 -19.44 -0.13
N ILE A 74 8.51 -19.12 -0.94
CA ILE A 74 8.23 -19.79 -2.21
C ILE A 74 9.40 -19.63 -3.20
N GLN A 75 10.02 -18.45 -3.28
CA GLN A 75 11.17 -18.22 -4.14
C GLN A 75 12.37 -19.08 -3.71
N LYS A 76 12.71 -19.08 -2.41
CA LYS A 76 13.81 -19.89 -1.88
C LYS A 76 13.54 -21.39 -2.05
N ALA A 77 12.31 -21.82 -1.79
CA ALA A 77 11.92 -23.22 -1.92
C ALA A 77 11.95 -23.69 -3.38
N ASN A 78 11.53 -22.87 -4.34
CA ASN A 78 11.67 -23.17 -5.77
C ASN A 78 13.15 -23.28 -6.20
N ARG A 79 14.00 -22.39 -5.71
CA ARG A 79 15.45 -22.44 -5.98
C ARG A 79 16.09 -23.69 -5.36
N GLY A 80 15.70 -24.03 -4.13
CA GLY A 80 16.10 -25.28 -3.47
C GLY A 80 15.63 -26.52 -4.22
N LEU A 81 14.40 -26.51 -4.74
CA LEU A 81 13.87 -27.58 -5.57
C LEU A 81 14.68 -27.75 -6.86
N ALA A 82 15.10 -26.66 -7.51
CA ALA A 82 15.96 -26.71 -8.68
C ALA A 82 17.33 -27.34 -8.35
N TYR A 83 17.97 -26.95 -7.24
CA TYR A 83 19.22 -27.57 -6.80
C TYR A 83 19.05 -29.04 -6.44
N ALA A 84 17.95 -29.39 -5.77
CA ALA A 84 17.65 -30.77 -5.42
C ALA A 84 17.44 -31.64 -6.67
N LYS A 85 16.84 -31.09 -7.74
CA LYS A 85 16.70 -31.79 -9.03
C LYS A 85 18.04 -32.10 -9.67
N VAL A 86 18.98 -31.13 -9.69
CA VAL A 86 20.35 -31.37 -10.20
C VAL A 86 21.09 -32.41 -9.35
N PHE A 87 20.94 -32.35 -8.02
CA PHE A 87 21.54 -33.36 -7.13
C PHE A 87 20.92 -34.77 -7.28
N ALA A 88 19.66 -34.83 -7.71
CA ALA A 88 18.95 -36.08 -7.96
C ALA A 88 19.28 -36.69 -9.33
N GLU A 89 20.10 -36.04 -10.17
CA GLU A 89 20.63 -36.65 -11.38
C GLU A 89 21.43 -37.92 -11.02
N GLY A 90 20.91 -39.09 -11.39
CA GLY A 90 21.45 -40.40 -11.01
C GLY A 90 20.77 -41.08 -9.80
N LYS A 91 19.69 -40.49 -9.27
CA LYS A 91 18.86 -41.08 -8.19
C LYS A 91 17.38 -41.02 -8.58
N ASP A 92 16.93 -42.00 -9.36
CA ASP A 92 15.59 -42.01 -9.97
C ASP A 92 14.45 -41.86 -8.96
N GLU A 93 14.52 -42.55 -7.81
CA GLU A 93 13.51 -42.44 -6.75
C GLU A 93 13.44 -41.04 -6.11
N LEU A 94 14.57 -40.32 -6.08
CA LEU A 94 14.64 -38.97 -5.52
C LEU A 94 14.11 -37.94 -6.53
N ALA A 95 14.45 -38.12 -7.80
CA ALA A 95 13.95 -37.29 -8.90
C ALA A 95 12.42 -37.38 -9.04
N GLU A 96 11.86 -38.58 -8.89
CA GLU A 96 10.40 -38.80 -8.95
C GLU A 96 9.66 -38.14 -7.77
N LYS A 97 10.24 -38.18 -6.56
CA LYS A 97 9.66 -37.47 -5.40
C LYS A 97 9.68 -35.95 -5.58
N LEU A 98 10.76 -35.41 -6.14
CA LEU A 98 10.91 -33.96 -6.38
C LEU A 98 10.08 -33.46 -7.56
N SER A 99 9.79 -34.29 -8.57
CA SER A 99 8.96 -33.89 -9.72
C SER A 99 7.48 -33.75 -9.36
N ARG A 100 7.01 -34.50 -8.35
CA ARG A 100 5.64 -34.39 -7.80
C ARG A 100 5.43 -33.14 -6.95
N LEU A 101 6.51 -32.52 -6.44
CA LEU A 101 6.44 -31.31 -5.64
C LEU A 101 6.30 -30.07 -6.55
N SER A 102 5.08 -29.57 -6.71
CA SER A 102 4.81 -28.27 -7.32
C SER A 102 4.61 -27.23 -6.22
N LEU A 103 5.70 -26.55 -5.86
CA LEU A 103 5.65 -25.37 -5.02
C LEU A 103 5.06 -24.24 -5.87
N GLY A 104 3.95 -23.64 -5.44
CA GLY A 104 3.20 -22.65 -6.22
C GLY A 104 4.08 -21.58 -6.88
N LYS A 105 3.56 -20.94 -7.94
CA LYS A 105 4.31 -19.88 -8.62
C LYS A 105 4.57 -18.74 -7.62
N PRO A 106 5.82 -18.26 -7.47
CA PRO A 106 6.07 -17.08 -6.66
C PRO A 106 5.21 -15.94 -7.20
N GLY A 107 4.51 -15.24 -6.30
CA GLY A 107 3.75 -14.05 -6.64
C GLY A 107 4.66 -13.06 -7.38
N ARG A 108 4.10 -12.38 -8.39
CA ARG A 108 4.83 -11.38 -9.17
C ARG A 108 5.32 -10.31 -8.19
N ALA A 109 6.62 -10.27 -7.94
CA ALA A 109 7.20 -9.25 -7.07
C ALA A 109 6.71 -7.87 -7.52
N PRO A 110 6.26 -6.99 -6.61
CA PRO A 110 5.87 -5.64 -6.98
C PRO A 110 7.09 -4.99 -7.63
N LYS A 111 6.91 -4.51 -8.87
CA LYS A 111 7.94 -3.72 -9.55
C LYS A 111 8.25 -2.54 -8.63
N LYS A 112 9.41 -2.59 -7.98
CA LYS A 112 10.03 -1.44 -7.33
C LYS A 112 10.10 -0.36 -8.41
N ASN A 113 9.19 0.61 -8.36
CA ASN A 113 9.21 1.78 -9.22
C ASN A 113 10.54 2.48 -8.94
N SER A 114 11.54 2.14 -9.75
CA SER A 114 12.77 2.91 -9.90
C SER A 114 12.37 4.14 -10.73
N GLY A 115 11.67 5.05 -10.08
CA GLY A 115 11.51 6.42 -10.55
C GLY A 115 12.84 7.13 -10.34
N GLU A 116 13.80 6.86 -11.22
CA GLU A 116 14.93 7.73 -11.47
C GLU A 116 15.34 7.48 -12.94
N GLN A 117 14.60 8.14 -13.84
CA GLN A 117 15.01 8.30 -15.23
C GLN A 117 16.37 9.04 -15.23
N PRO A 118 17.46 8.48 -15.80
CA PRO A 118 18.59 9.32 -16.15
C PRO A 118 18.19 10.14 -17.39
N GLU A 119 17.93 11.43 -17.20
CA GLU A 119 17.82 12.38 -18.31
C GLU A 119 19.09 12.32 -19.17
N PRO A 120 18.99 12.05 -20.49
CA PRO A 120 20.12 12.28 -21.38
C PRO A 120 20.24 13.79 -21.60
N LYS A 121 21.15 14.44 -20.86
CA LYS A 121 21.57 15.84 -21.11
C LYS A 121 22.13 15.97 -22.54
N ARG A 122 21.25 16.36 -23.47
CA ARG A 122 21.61 17.01 -24.73
C ARG A 122 22.13 18.41 -24.41
N SER A 123 23.45 18.59 -24.45
CA SER A 123 24.04 19.91 -24.66
C SER A 123 25.50 19.82 -25.12
N ARG A 124 25.72 19.94 -26.43
CA ARG A 124 26.92 20.58 -26.96
C ARG A 124 26.51 21.60 -28.01
N THR A 125 26.15 22.78 -27.51
CA THR A 125 26.39 24.03 -28.20
C THR A 125 27.90 24.24 -28.26
N ARG A 126 28.49 24.18 -29.46
CA ARG A 126 29.68 24.99 -29.77
C ARG A 126 29.46 25.68 -31.10
N LYS A 127 28.87 26.86 -30.96
CA LYS A 127 29.10 28.03 -31.80
C LYS A 127 30.61 28.21 -31.96
N ASN A 128 31.11 28.19 -33.19
CA ASN A 128 32.19 29.05 -33.63
C ASN A 128 32.10 29.17 -35.16
N ASP A 129 31.49 30.27 -35.54
CA ASP A 129 31.61 30.88 -36.85
C ASP A 129 32.76 31.91 -36.77
N VAL A 130 33.39 32.11 -37.92
CA VAL A 130 34.21 33.27 -38.34
C VAL A 130 35.75 33.18 -38.23
N SER A 131 36.32 33.12 -39.44
CA SER A 131 37.54 33.75 -39.98
C SER A 131 38.91 33.10 -39.85
N ALA A 132 39.46 32.72 -41.01
CA ALA A 132 40.56 33.45 -41.63
C ALA A 132 40.74 33.02 -43.10
N GLN A 133 40.44 33.94 -44.02
CA GLN A 133 41.04 33.98 -45.36
C GLN A 133 42.44 34.59 -45.25
N GLU A 134 43.24 34.39 -46.31
CA GLU A 134 44.59 34.90 -46.61
C GLU A 134 45.77 34.07 -46.09
N GLU A 135 46.50 33.43 -47.02
CA GLU A 135 47.79 33.97 -47.47
C GLU A 135 48.23 33.40 -48.85
N PRO A 136 49.15 34.09 -49.56
CA PRO A 136 49.41 33.98 -51.01
C PRO A 136 50.74 33.27 -51.37
N ALA A 137 51.08 33.33 -52.67
CA ALA A 137 52.37 33.01 -53.33
C ALA A 137 52.67 31.50 -53.53
N ALA A 138 53.21 31.04 -54.66
CA ALA A 138 53.92 31.65 -55.78
C ALA A 138 53.68 30.86 -57.08
#